data_AF-A0A382YPU3-F1
#
_entry.id   AF-A0A382YPU3-F1
#
_cell.length_a   1.000
_cell.length_b   1.000
_cell.length_c   1.000
_cell.angle_alpha   90.00
_cell.angle_beta   90.00
_cell.angle_gamma   90.00
#
_symmetry.space_group_name_H-M   'P 1'
#
loop_
_entity.id
_entity.type
_entity.pdbx_description
1 polymer ?
#
loop_
_entity_poly.entity_id
_entity_poly.type
_entity_poly.pdbx_seq_one_letter_code
_entity_poly.pdbx_strand_id
1 'polypeptide(L)'
;CVFTEVILAWASYLCRLEPSSCFSPCSLLRGLPGHQLTRARPSGQMMSGGRVLRFATHGFLNGPNKAVMIGVLALAYITAAQPAAAEQSLSSSQDDLPYVVPRIQTPITFDGRVDEAAWESIEPLPSVVHVPTFRAPPTEHTEFRIAYDSDYVYFSCRAYDSDPEGIRAFSLERDETGFRSDFCSIYFDTLDDEENALQFKTSPAGNRSDSQRMNDGARSDNSWNAFWDAAVSRDERGWYAELRIPFSSLLFQSRDGRVVMG
;
A
#
# COMPACT_ATOMS: atom_id res chain seq x y z
N CYS A 1 -2.28 12.27 -16.12
CA CYS A 1 -1.91 11.00 -15.45
C CYS A 1 -1.67 11.24 -13.97
N VAL A 2 -2.74 11.54 -13.25
CA VAL A 2 -2.75 11.50 -11.79
C VAL A 2 -3.17 10.08 -11.44
N PHE A 3 -2.29 9.32 -10.79
CA PHE A 3 -2.65 7.99 -10.27
C PHE A 3 -3.33 8.17 -8.92
N THR A 4 -4.62 8.50 -8.95
CA THR A 4 -5.44 8.57 -7.73
C THR A 4 -5.98 7.18 -7.39
N GLU A 5 -5.09 6.27 -7.00
CA GLU A 5 -5.53 5.04 -6.33
C GLU A 5 -6.05 5.40 -4.94
N VAL A 6 -7.34 5.12 -4.69
CA VAL A 6 -7.83 4.95 -3.32
C VAL A 6 -7.37 3.59 -2.83
N ILE A 7 -6.11 3.53 -2.41
CA ILE A 7 -5.73 2.56 -1.40
C ILE A 7 -6.29 3.12 -0.09
N LEU A 8 -7.32 2.48 0.47
CA LEU A 8 -7.73 2.70 1.87
C LEU A 8 -6.66 2.08 2.78
N ALA A 9 -5.46 2.64 2.73
CA ALA A 9 -4.31 2.20 3.50
C ALA A 9 -4.46 2.65 4.95
N TRP A 10 -5.29 1.95 5.72
CA TRP A 10 -5.19 1.97 7.17
C TRP A 10 -3.82 1.40 7.56
N ALA A 11 -3.12 2.13 8.41
CA ALA A 11 -1.67 2.03 8.51
C ALA A 11 -1.21 0.95 9.51
N SER A 12 -1.43 -0.33 9.18
CA SER A 12 -0.76 -1.46 9.85
C SER A 12 0.75 -1.44 9.56
N TYR A 13 1.49 -0.67 10.36
CA TYR A 13 2.95 -0.62 10.35
C TYR A 13 3.53 -2.00 10.71
N LEU A 14 4.04 -2.78 9.75
CA LEU A 14 5.05 -3.81 10.02
C LEU A 14 5.72 -4.39 8.74
N CYS A 15 6.72 -3.70 8.19
CA CYS A 15 7.86 -4.42 7.62
C CYS A 15 9.18 -3.63 7.71
N ARG A 16 10.02 -4.04 8.66
CA ARG A 16 11.38 -3.53 8.84
C ARG A 16 12.27 -4.14 7.75
N LEU A 17 12.62 -3.35 6.74
CA LEU A 17 13.61 -3.73 5.74
C LEU A 17 15.02 -3.80 6.38
N GLU A 18 15.54 -5.02 6.53
CA GLU A 18 16.99 -5.25 6.54
C GLU A 18 17.38 -6.06 5.28
N PRO A 19 18.31 -5.57 4.44
CA PRO A 19 18.71 -6.27 3.23
C PRO A 19 20.01 -7.06 3.42
N SER A 20 19.98 -8.40 3.37
CA SER A 20 21.12 -9.16 2.81
C SER A 20 20.85 -10.65 2.57
N SER A 21 21.32 -11.13 1.40
CA SER A 21 21.75 -12.50 1.07
C SER A 21 20.77 -13.67 1.25
N CYS A 22 20.33 -14.28 0.13
CA CYS A 22 21.07 -15.44 -0.41
C CYS A 22 20.67 -15.86 -1.85
N PHE A 23 21.71 -16.25 -2.59
CA PHE A 23 21.85 -16.95 -3.88
C PHE A 23 20.64 -17.67 -4.54
N SER A 24 20.62 -17.55 -5.88
CA SER A 24 19.99 -18.45 -6.88
C SER A 24 21.08 -19.35 -7.54
N PRO A 25 20.81 -20.32 -8.47
CA PRO A 25 19.54 -20.78 -9.04
C PRO A 25 19.37 -22.33 -9.22
N CYS A 26 18.19 -22.73 -9.74
CA CYS A 26 17.80 -23.97 -10.48
C CYS A 26 18.72 -25.21 -10.57
N SER A 27 18.16 -26.43 -10.37
CA SER A 27 17.76 -27.34 -11.49
C SER A 27 17.17 -28.74 -11.11
N LEU A 28 16.04 -29.09 -11.76
CA LEU A 28 15.63 -30.38 -12.37
C LEU A 28 15.53 -31.75 -11.61
N LEU A 29 14.30 -32.32 -11.71
CA LEU A 29 13.90 -33.71 -12.08
C LEU A 29 13.94 -34.93 -11.12
N ARG A 30 12.73 -35.53 -10.96
CA ARG A 30 12.34 -36.97 -10.95
C ARG A 30 12.80 -37.94 -9.84
N GLY A 31 11.82 -38.73 -9.35
CA GLY A 31 11.97 -40.20 -9.21
C GLY A 31 11.75 -40.81 -7.82
N LEU A 32 10.87 -41.82 -7.73
CA LEU A 32 10.61 -42.66 -6.54
C LEU A 32 11.59 -43.88 -6.49
N PRO A 33 11.43 -44.89 -5.60
CA PRO A 33 11.96 -44.89 -4.23
C PRO A 33 12.82 -46.15 -3.92
N GLY A 34 13.54 -46.20 -2.79
CA GLY A 34 14.04 -47.50 -2.29
C GLY A 34 15.12 -47.53 -1.21
N HIS A 35 14.83 -48.32 -0.17
CA HIS A 35 15.75 -49.01 0.76
C HIS A 35 16.63 -48.24 1.77
N GLN A 36 16.83 -48.93 2.89
CA GLN A 36 17.52 -48.49 4.11
C GLN A 36 19.05 -48.60 3.98
N LEU A 37 19.81 -47.87 4.82
CA LEU A 37 20.53 -48.48 5.97
C LEU A 37 21.36 -47.47 6.82
N THR A 38 21.26 -47.64 8.15
CA THR A 38 22.25 -47.34 9.22
C THR A 38 23.05 -46.02 9.30
N ARG A 39 22.63 -45.18 10.26
CA ARG A 39 23.34 -44.88 11.54
C ARG A 39 24.80 -44.37 11.50
N ALA A 40 25.00 -43.07 11.77
CA ALA A 40 26.15 -42.55 12.52
C ALA A 40 25.85 -41.23 13.28
N ARG A 41 26.18 -41.20 14.58
CA ARG A 41 26.52 -40.04 15.43
C ARG A 41 28.03 -40.20 15.79
N PRO A 42 28.72 -39.25 16.46
CA PRO A 42 28.35 -37.87 16.81
C PRO A 42 29.12 -36.91 15.86
N SER A 43 29.74 -35.76 16.18
CA SER A 43 29.92 -34.95 17.41
C SER A 43 30.29 -33.52 17.00
N GLY A 44 29.85 -32.52 17.78
CA GLY A 44 30.34 -31.14 17.67
C GLY A 44 31.46 -30.85 18.66
N GLN A 45 32.44 -30.05 18.26
CA GLN A 45 33.36 -29.39 19.20
C GLN A 45 33.69 -27.97 18.73
N MET A 46 33.68 -27.07 19.71
CA MET A 46 33.82 -25.62 19.59
C MET A 46 35.31 -25.23 19.61
N MET A 47 35.75 -24.33 18.72
CA MET A 47 36.97 -23.54 18.92
C MET A 47 36.78 -22.09 18.43
N SER A 48 36.86 -21.15 19.36
CA SER A 48 36.97 -19.72 19.10
C SER A 48 38.41 -19.38 18.69
N GLY A 49 38.59 -18.50 17.70
CA GLY A 49 39.90 -18.08 17.20
C GLY A 49 39.92 -16.60 16.83
N GLY A 50 40.17 -15.73 17.81
CA GLY A 50 40.35 -14.30 17.56
C GLY A 50 41.69 -13.96 16.86
N ARG A 51 41.74 -12.83 16.15
CA ARG A 51 42.99 -12.23 15.66
C ARG A 51 43.00 -10.73 15.92
N VAL A 52 43.96 -10.30 16.72
CA VAL A 52 44.30 -8.88 16.95
C VAL A 52 45.35 -8.48 15.92
N LEU A 53 45.11 -7.42 15.13
CA LEU A 53 46.16 -6.81 14.32
C LEU A 53 47.04 -5.91 15.19
N ARG A 54 48.35 -6.20 15.22
CA ARG A 54 49.37 -5.25 15.68
C ARG A 54 50.00 -4.60 14.46
N PHE A 55 49.99 -3.27 14.40
CA PHE A 55 50.91 -2.52 13.54
C PHE A 55 52.15 -2.14 14.35
N ALA A 56 53.32 -2.39 13.76
CA ALA A 56 54.60 -1.96 14.29
C ALA A 56 55.26 -1.03 13.27
N THR A 57 55.70 0.15 13.71
CA THR A 57 56.52 1.07 12.91
C THR A 57 57.78 1.40 13.68
N HIS A 58 58.90 0.81 13.26
CA HIS A 58 60.24 1.30 13.63
C HIS A 58 60.62 2.46 12.71
N GLY A 59 61.25 3.49 13.26
CA GLY A 59 61.68 4.67 12.52
C GLY A 59 62.59 5.57 13.35
N PHE A 60 63.83 5.13 13.57
CA PHE A 60 64.88 5.97 14.17
C PHE A 60 65.29 7.09 13.20
N LEU A 61 65.39 8.33 13.70
CA LEU A 61 66.11 9.41 13.02
C LEU A 61 67.03 10.12 14.02
N ASN A 62 68.33 10.08 13.75
CA ASN A 62 69.36 10.82 14.47
C ASN A 62 69.64 12.16 13.76
N GLY A 63 69.78 13.25 14.50
CA GLY A 63 70.25 14.52 13.94
C GLY A 63 70.06 15.71 14.91
N PRO A 64 71.09 16.52 15.21
CA PRO A 64 70.98 17.59 16.20
C PRO A 64 70.44 18.89 15.61
N ASN A 65 69.94 19.75 16.51
CA ASN A 65 69.55 21.15 16.28
C ASN A 65 68.27 21.40 15.45
N LYS A 66 67.16 21.64 16.16
CA LYS A 66 66.51 22.96 16.20
C LYS A 66 65.55 23.05 17.39
N ALA A 67 65.68 24.14 18.14
CA ALA A 67 64.75 24.49 19.23
C ALA A 67 63.49 25.19 18.68
N VAL A 68 62.65 25.72 19.59
CA VAL A 68 61.60 26.73 19.35
C VAL A 68 60.24 26.16 18.88
N MET A 69 59.39 25.71 19.83
CA MET A 69 58.23 26.49 20.34
C MET A 69 57.27 25.64 21.18
N ILE A 70 56.85 26.19 22.33
CA ILE A 70 55.71 25.68 23.11
C ILE A 70 54.46 26.40 22.59
N GLY A 71 53.47 25.62 22.13
CA GLY A 71 52.23 26.14 21.54
C GLY A 71 51.01 25.37 22.05
N VAL A 72 50.33 25.97 23.03
CA VAL A 72 49.06 25.57 23.67
C VAL A 72 48.17 24.64 22.85
N LEU A 73 47.93 23.43 23.37
CA LEU A 73 46.76 22.60 23.05
C LEU A 73 46.13 22.07 24.34
N ALA A 74 45.40 22.95 25.03
CA ALA A 74 44.46 22.56 26.06
C ALA A 74 43.27 21.84 25.40
N LEU A 75 43.41 20.54 25.15
CA LEU A 75 42.37 19.74 24.52
C LEU A 75 41.26 19.49 25.55
N ALA A 76 40.22 20.31 25.49
CA ALA A 76 39.04 20.18 26.33
C ALA A 76 38.34 18.83 26.04
N TYR A 77 38.39 17.91 26.99
CA TYR A 77 37.51 16.74 27.02
C TYR A 77 36.08 17.20 27.31
N ILE A 78 35.39 17.68 26.28
CA ILE A 78 33.94 17.85 26.33
C ILE A 78 33.33 16.45 26.23
N THR A 79 33.03 15.85 27.38
CA THR A 79 32.06 14.74 27.43
C THR A 79 30.70 15.32 27.05
N ALA A 80 30.39 15.25 25.75
CA ALA A 80 29.05 15.51 25.25
C ALA A 80 28.12 14.42 25.82
N ALA A 81 27.52 14.72 26.98
CA ALA A 81 26.41 13.96 27.51
C ALA A 81 25.26 14.11 26.50
N GLN A 82 25.13 13.12 25.62
CA GLN A 82 24.06 13.06 24.64
C GLN A 82 22.73 13.09 25.41
N PRO A 83 21.87 14.11 25.24
CA PRO A 83 20.56 14.08 25.86
C PRO A 83 19.85 12.85 25.30
N ALA A 84 19.35 11.99 26.20
CA ALA A 84 18.51 10.88 25.78
C ALA A 84 17.34 11.48 24.98
N ALA A 85 17.29 11.17 23.69
CA ALA A 85 16.18 11.59 22.85
C ALA A 85 14.92 11.00 23.47
N ALA A 86 14.03 11.88 23.94
CA ALA A 86 12.75 11.44 24.44
C ALA A 86 12.00 10.81 23.27
N GLU A 87 11.82 9.50 23.30
CA GLU A 87 10.96 8.80 22.36
C GLU A 87 9.54 9.34 22.58
N GLN A 88 9.13 10.26 21.72
CA GLN A 88 7.75 10.68 21.64
C GLN A 88 6.96 9.49 21.12
N SER A 89 6.35 8.74 22.04
CA SER A 89 5.37 7.71 21.73
C SER A 89 4.25 8.36 20.92
N LEU A 90 4.20 8.04 19.62
CA LEU A 90 3.14 8.46 18.72
C LEU A 90 1.80 8.07 19.35
N SER A 91 0.92 9.05 19.58
CA SER A 91 -0.36 8.83 20.26
C SER A 91 -1.38 8.20 19.32
N SER A 92 -1.33 6.87 19.20
CA SER A 92 -2.31 6.03 18.52
C SER A 92 -3.62 6.00 19.32
N SER A 93 -4.42 7.06 19.24
CA SER A 93 -5.66 7.19 20.02
C SER A 93 -6.81 7.89 19.29
N GLN A 94 -6.69 8.11 17.98
CA GLN A 94 -7.80 8.59 17.13
C GLN A 94 -7.84 7.95 15.72
N ASP A 95 -6.71 7.40 15.23
CA ASP A 95 -6.58 6.80 13.89
C ASP A 95 -6.84 5.27 13.86
N ASP A 96 -7.60 4.72 14.82
CA ASP A 96 -7.88 3.27 14.93
C ASP A 96 -9.40 2.93 14.91
N LEU A 97 -10.29 3.90 14.66
CA LEU A 97 -11.74 3.65 14.61
C LEU A 97 -12.22 3.42 13.17
N PRO A 98 -12.92 2.30 12.87
CA PRO A 98 -13.43 2.03 11.54
C PRO A 98 -14.33 3.14 10.99
N TYR A 99 -14.15 3.48 9.71
CA TYR A 99 -15.03 4.42 9.02
C TYR A 99 -16.44 3.85 8.93
N VAL A 100 -17.42 4.58 9.49
CA VAL A 100 -18.83 4.18 9.44
C VAL A 100 -19.42 4.60 8.11
N VAL A 101 -19.53 3.66 7.17
CA VAL A 101 -20.21 3.88 5.89
C VAL A 101 -21.65 4.35 6.15
N PRO A 102 -22.09 5.49 5.57
CA PRO A 102 -23.45 5.98 5.75
C PRO A 102 -24.47 5.10 5.01
N ARG A 103 -25.61 4.86 5.67
CA ARG A 103 -26.76 4.20 5.02
C ARG A 103 -27.65 5.23 4.36
N ILE A 104 -27.89 5.10 3.06
CA ILE A 104 -28.84 5.94 2.31
C ILE A 104 -30.24 5.33 2.35
N GLN A 105 -31.25 6.21 2.26
CA GLN A 105 -32.67 5.84 2.17
C GLN A 105 -33.32 6.36 0.87
N THR A 106 -32.74 7.39 0.26
CA THR A 106 -33.12 7.89 -1.06
C THR A 106 -32.39 7.07 -2.13
N PRO A 107 -33.09 6.54 -3.16
CA PRO A 107 -32.43 5.89 -4.28
C PRO A 107 -31.47 6.83 -5.03
N ILE A 108 -30.33 6.28 -5.46
CA ILE A 108 -29.43 6.91 -6.43
C ILE A 108 -29.98 6.66 -7.85
N THR A 109 -30.00 7.70 -8.68
CA THR A 109 -30.32 7.61 -10.10
C THR A 109 -29.07 7.18 -10.84
N PHE A 110 -28.89 5.86 -10.95
CA PHE A 110 -27.67 5.25 -11.47
C PHE A 110 -27.40 5.57 -12.96
N ASP A 111 -26.84 6.75 -13.20
CA ASP A 111 -26.53 7.32 -14.52
C ASP A 111 -25.08 7.83 -14.63
N GLY A 112 -24.33 7.77 -13.53
CA GLY A 112 -22.92 8.12 -13.49
C GLY A 112 -22.66 9.62 -13.38
N ARG A 113 -23.64 10.46 -13.02
CA ARG A 113 -23.44 11.92 -12.84
C ARG A 113 -23.00 12.28 -11.42
N VAL A 114 -23.38 11.49 -10.42
CA VAL A 114 -23.10 11.74 -9.00
C VAL A 114 -23.57 13.16 -8.60
N ASP A 115 -24.81 13.53 -8.90
CA ASP A 115 -25.35 14.89 -8.64
C ASP A 115 -26.55 14.92 -7.66
N GLU A 116 -26.91 13.77 -7.09
CA GLU A 116 -28.01 13.63 -6.15
C GLU A 116 -27.69 14.12 -4.74
N ALA A 117 -28.74 14.61 -4.05
CA ALA A 117 -28.68 15.02 -2.66
C ALA A 117 -28.21 13.91 -1.69
N ALA A 118 -28.33 12.64 -2.07
CA ALA A 118 -27.76 11.52 -1.32
C ALA A 118 -26.22 11.61 -1.26
N TRP A 119 -25.57 11.86 -2.40
CA TRP A 119 -24.12 12.03 -2.47
C TRP A 119 -23.64 13.33 -1.81
N GLU A 120 -24.35 14.43 -2.00
CA GLU A 120 -24.04 15.71 -1.33
C GLU A 120 -24.16 15.64 0.20
N SER A 121 -24.93 14.68 0.74
CA SER A 121 -25.04 14.46 2.20
C SER A 121 -23.88 13.65 2.80
N ILE A 122 -22.96 13.15 1.97
CA ILE A 122 -21.86 12.28 2.37
C ILE A 122 -20.53 13.03 2.18
N GLU A 123 -19.76 13.13 3.27
CA GLU A 123 -18.41 13.67 3.25
C GLU A 123 -17.50 12.82 2.35
N PRO A 124 -16.68 13.41 1.47
CA PRO A 124 -15.67 12.68 0.73
C PRO A 124 -14.72 11.88 1.65
N LEU A 125 -14.36 10.67 1.23
CA LEU A 125 -13.32 9.88 1.87
C LEU A 125 -11.98 10.64 1.79
N PRO A 126 -11.17 10.63 2.88
CA PRO A 126 -9.84 11.22 2.84
C PRO A 126 -8.96 10.49 1.83
N SER A 127 -8.39 11.22 0.88
CA SER A 127 -7.50 10.68 -0.15
C SER A 127 -6.05 11.11 0.06
N VAL A 128 -5.09 10.25 -0.29
CA VAL A 128 -3.66 10.54 -0.24
C VAL A 128 -3.00 10.22 -1.58
N VAL A 129 -2.17 11.14 -2.08
CA VAL A 129 -1.33 10.85 -3.26
C VAL A 129 -0.29 9.81 -2.88
N HIS A 130 -0.35 8.61 -3.47
CA HIS A 130 0.66 7.58 -3.25
C HIS A 130 1.88 7.78 -4.16
N VAL A 131 1.65 8.08 -5.45
CA VAL A 131 2.67 8.28 -6.49
C VAL A 131 2.37 9.54 -7.31
N PRO A 132 3.38 10.24 -7.88
CA PRO A 132 4.80 9.92 -7.88
C PRO A 132 5.53 10.33 -6.59
N THR A 133 4.90 11.10 -5.71
CA THR A 133 5.49 11.53 -4.44
C THR A 133 4.45 11.37 -3.33
N PHE A 134 4.76 10.49 -2.39
CA PHE A 134 3.86 10.15 -1.29
C PHE A 134 3.49 11.39 -0.47
N ARG A 135 2.19 11.58 -0.21
CA ARG A 135 1.61 12.74 0.51
C ARG A 135 1.89 14.11 -0.12
N ALA A 136 2.27 14.17 -1.40
CA ALA A 136 2.24 15.44 -2.13
C ALA A 136 0.79 15.95 -2.26
N PRO A 137 0.58 17.28 -2.40
CA PRO A 137 -0.73 17.80 -2.77
C PRO A 137 -1.20 17.19 -4.11
N PRO A 138 -2.47 16.78 -4.24
CA PRO A 138 -3.00 16.30 -5.52
C PRO A 138 -2.98 17.43 -6.55
N THR A 139 -2.59 17.11 -7.79
CA THR A 139 -2.57 18.10 -8.89
C THR A 139 -3.95 18.34 -9.48
N GLU A 140 -4.83 17.35 -9.39
CA GLU A 140 -6.23 17.40 -9.83
C GLU A 140 -7.14 17.00 -8.67
N HIS A 141 -8.31 17.63 -8.57
CA HIS A 141 -9.23 17.37 -7.46
C HIS A 141 -10.01 16.07 -7.70
N THR A 142 -10.07 15.18 -6.71
CA THR A 142 -10.86 13.95 -6.82
C THR A 142 -11.61 13.68 -5.52
N GLU A 143 -12.92 13.52 -5.61
CA GLU A 143 -13.78 13.14 -4.47
C GLU A 143 -14.20 11.68 -4.62
N PHE A 144 -14.10 10.92 -3.54
CA PHE A 144 -14.62 9.56 -3.46
C PHE A 144 -15.66 9.49 -2.34
N ARG A 145 -16.78 8.82 -2.58
CA ARG A 145 -17.80 8.58 -1.54
C ARG A 145 -18.23 7.14 -1.58
N ILE A 146 -18.66 6.64 -0.43
CA ILE A 146 -19.19 5.29 -0.26
C ILE A 146 -20.47 5.35 0.56
N ALA A 147 -21.47 4.56 0.16
CA ALA A 147 -22.77 4.44 0.81
C ALA A 147 -23.28 3.01 0.72
N TYR A 148 -24.34 2.67 1.46
CA TYR A 148 -25.06 1.41 1.26
C TYR A 148 -26.56 1.54 1.53
N ASP A 149 -27.37 0.63 1.01
CA ASP A 149 -28.80 0.50 1.32
C ASP A 149 -29.16 -0.89 1.90
N SER A 150 -30.26 -1.52 1.50
CA SER A 150 -30.58 -2.91 1.88
C SER A 150 -29.91 -3.97 1.01
N ASP A 151 -29.51 -3.60 -0.21
CA ASP A 151 -29.26 -4.54 -1.31
C ASP A 151 -27.88 -4.31 -1.97
N TYR A 152 -27.37 -3.08 -1.93
CA TYR A 152 -26.13 -2.67 -2.58
C TYR A 152 -25.20 -1.84 -1.69
N VAL A 153 -23.90 -2.00 -1.93
CA VAL A 153 -22.88 -0.99 -1.65
C VAL A 153 -22.73 -0.11 -2.88
N TYR A 154 -22.68 1.20 -2.67
CA TYR A 154 -22.47 2.20 -3.70
C TYR A 154 -21.14 2.89 -3.49
N PHE A 155 -20.39 3.11 -4.57
CA PHE A 155 -19.17 3.90 -4.58
C PHE A 155 -19.21 4.92 -5.71
N SER A 156 -18.92 6.18 -5.41
CA SER A 156 -18.85 7.25 -6.40
C SER A 156 -17.43 7.79 -6.54
N CYS A 157 -17.04 8.10 -7.76
CA CYS A 157 -15.84 8.87 -8.08
C CYS A 157 -16.26 10.16 -8.79
N ARG A 158 -15.83 11.32 -8.28
CA ARG A 158 -15.85 12.59 -9.02
C ARG A 158 -14.40 13.02 -9.26
N ALA A 159 -13.90 12.76 -10.46
CA ALA A 159 -12.54 13.10 -10.85
C ALA A 159 -12.59 14.36 -11.73
N TYR A 160 -12.36 15.50 -11.09
CA TYR A 160 -12.20 16.77 -11.79
C TYR A 160 -10.86 16.79 -12.51
N ASP A 161 -10.80 17.39 -13.70
CA ASP A 161 -9.57 17.55 -14.46
C ASP A 161 -9.51 18.96 -15.05
N SER A 162 -8.38 19.64 -14.87
CA SER A 162 -8.11 20.96 -15.46
C SER A 162 -7.96 20.94 -16.98
N ASP A 163 -7.74 19.75 -17.58
CA ASP A 163 -7.76 19.46 -19.01
C ASP A 163 -8.75 18.32 -19.33
N PRO A 164 -10.07 18.58 -19.43
CA PRO A 164 -11.07 17.55 -19.73
C PRO A 164 -10.87 16.85 -21.08
N GLU A 165 -10.22 17.49 -22.05
CA GLU A 165 -9.85 16.87 -23.34
C GLU A 165 -8.71 15.85 -23.17
N GLY A 166 -7.89 16.01 -22.13
CA GLY A 166 -6.81 15.11 -21.75
C GLY A 166 -7.25 13.78 -21.11
N ILE A 167 -8.52 13.64 -20.70
CA ILE A 167 -9.06 12.46 -20.00
C ILE A 167 -8.98 11.19 -20.86
N ARG A 168 -8.25 10.19 -20.37
CA ARG A 168 -7.85 9.01 -21.13
C ARG A 168 -8.83 7.86 -21.00
N ALA A 169 -9.35 7.43 -22.14
CA ALA A 169 -10.29 6.32 -22.24
C ALA A 169 -10.04 5.55 -23.53
N PHE A 170 -9.15 4.54 -23.49
CA PHE A 170 -8.68 3.84 -24.69
C PHE A 170 -9.45 2.56 -25.02
N SER A 171 -10.21 1.99 -24.07
CA SER A 171 -10.93 0.73 -24.28
C SER A 171 -12.32 0.74 -23.65
N LEU A 172 -13.28 0.15 -24.38
CA LEU A 172 -14.60 -0.24 -23.88
C LEU A 172 -14.63 -1.72 -23.44
N GLU A 173 -13.54 -2.45 -23.64
CA GLU A 173 -13.42 -3.88 -23.34
C GLU A 173 -13.41 -4.12 -21.83
N ARG A 174 -14.22 -5.09 -21.39
CA ARG A 174 -14.19 -5.58 -20.01
C ARG A 174 -12.82 -6.20 -19.73
N ASP A 175 -12.33 -6.04 -18.51
CA ASP A 175 -11.07 -6.62 -18.03
C ASP A 175 -9.80 -6.07 -18.73
N GLU A 176 -9.88 -4.85 -19.28
CA GLU A 176 -8.69 -4.11 -19.74
C GLU A 176 -7.77 -3.77 -18.55
N THR A 177 -6.66 -4.50 -18.46
CA THR A 177 -5.66 -4.37 -17.39
C THR A 177 -4.64 -3.24 -17.64
N GLY A 178 -4.76 -2.50 -18.74
CA GLY A 178 -3.82 -1.43 -19.09
C GLY A 178 -3.92 -0.21 -18.17
N PHE A 179 -2.76 0.40 -17.87
CA PHE A 179 -2.63 1.71 -17.22
C PHE A 179 -2.63 2.86 -18.25
N ARG A 180 -3.31 2.67 -19.38
CA ARG A 180 -3.35 3.64 -20.48
C ARG A 180 -4.50 4.62 -20.30
N SER A 181 -5.66 4.10 -19.91
CA SER A 181 -6.85 4.85 -19.53
C SER A 181 -6.71 5.34 -18.09
N ASP A 182 -7.34 6.47 -17.76
CA ASP A 182 -7.55 6.85 -16.37
C ASP A 182 -8.57 5.89 -15.73
N PHE A 183 -8.61 5.79 -14.41
CA PHE A 183 -9.51 4.85 -13.73
C PHE A 183 -9.82 5.29 -12.29
N CYS A 184 -10.96 4.85 -11.78
CA CYS A 184 -11.26 4.82 -10.36
C CYS A 184 -11.42 3.35 -9.95
N SER A 185 -10.93 3.01 -8.76
CA SER A 185 -11.00 1.66 -8.22
C SER A 185 -11.28 1.72 -6.74
N ILE A 186 -12.05 0.74 -6.26
CA ILE A 186 -12.23 0.43 -4.85
C ILE A 186 -11.77 -1.01 -4.60
N TYR A 187 -11.21 -1.24 -3.42
CA TYR A 187 -10.89 -2.56 -2.88
C TYR A 187 -11.76 -2.78 -1.63
N PHE A 188 -12.15 -4.03 -1.39
CA PHE A 188 -12.80 -4.46 -0.16
C PHE A 188 -12.14 -5.74 0.36
N ASP A 189 -11.49 -5.69 1.52
CA ASP A 189 -11.32 -6.90 2.34
C ASP A 189 -12.65 -7.18 3.03
N THR A 190 -13.46 -8.07 2.42
CA THR A 190 -14.79 -8.41 2.94
C THR A 190 -14.74 -9.40 4.12
N LEU A 191 -13.58 -9.95 4.45
CA LEU A 191 -13.39 -10.94 5.51
C LEU A 191 -12.71 -10.39 6.76
N ASP A 192 -12.10 -9.20 6.66
CA ASP A 192 -11.33 -8.55 7.73
C ASP A 192 -10.17 -9.48 8.15
N ASP A 193 -9.40 -9.93 7.13
CA ASP A 193 -8.27 -10.88 7.24
C ASP A 193 -6.89 -10.26 6.92
N GLU A 194 -6.84 -9.01 6.45
CA GLU A 194 -5.64 -8.24 6.06
C GLU A 194 -4.80 -8.88 4.90
N GLU A 195 -5.23 -10.02 4.33
CA GLU A 195 -4.49 -10.79 3.31
C GLU A 195 -5.16 -10.71 1.92
N ASN A 196 -6.50 -10.66 1.87
CA ASN A 196 -7.31 -10.81 0.66
C ASN A 196 -8.23 -9.61 0.42
N ALA A 197 -8.40 -9.20 -0.84
CA ALA A 197 -9.33 -8.11 -1.18
C ALA A 197 -10.00 -8.30 -2.55
N LEU A 198 -11.23 -7.83 -2.69
CA LEU A 198 -11.97 -7.77 -3.96
C LEU A 198 -11.81 -6.38 -4.59
N GLN A 199 -11.22 -6.32 -5.78
CA GLN A 199 -11.08 -5.09 -6.53
C GLN A 199 -12.25 -4.90 -7.50
N PHE A 200 -12.83 -3.70 -7.52
CA PHE A 200 -13.75 -3.24 -8.55
C PHE A 200 -13.17 -1.97 -9.19
N LYS A 201 -13.02 -1.95 -10.52
CA LYS A 201 -12.36 -0.88 -11.30
C LYS A 201 -13.20 -0.48 -12.51
N THR A 202 -13.35 0.82 -12.73
CA THR A 202 -13.90 1.37 -13.99
C THR A 202 -13.04 2.52 -14.51
N SER A 203 -13.20 2.85 -15.80
CA SER A 203 -12.55 3.98 -16.46
C SER A 203 -13.58 5.01 -16.94
N PRO A 204 -13.15 6.21 -17.41
CA PRO A 204 -14.05 7.17 -18.05
C PRO A 204 -14.78 6.60 -19.29
N ALA A 205 -14.38 5.44 -19.80
CA ALA A 205 -15.02 4.72 -20.90
C ALA A 205 -16.23 3.87 -20.46
N GLY A 206 -16.44 3.68 -19.16
CA GLY A 206 -17.49 2.79 -18.62
C GLY A 206 -17.15 1.29 -18.73
N ASN A 207 -15.93 0.92 -19.11
CA ASN A 207 -15.51 -0.47 -19.02
C ASN A 207 -15.38 -0.90 -17.56
N ARG A 208 -15.58 -2.20 -17.32
CA ARG A 208 -15.55 -2.81 -15.98
C ARG A 208 -14.39 -3.79 -15.92
N SER A 209 -13.72 -3.86 -14.78
CA SER A 209 -12.77 -4.91 -14.47
C SER A 209 -12.85 -5.20 -12.97
N ASP A 210 -12.81 -6.48 -12.63
CA ASP A 210 -12.76 -6.95 -11.24
C ASP A 210 -11.70 -8.03 -11.10
N SER A 211 -11.15 -8.16 -9.89
CA SER A 211 -10.12 -9.15 -9.58
C SER A 211 -10.07 -9.44 -8.09
N GLN A 212 -9.59 -10.63 -7.73
CA GLN A 212 -9.27 -10.97 -6.34
C GLN A 212 -7.77 -10.76 -6.09
N ARG A 213 -7.43 -9.90 -5.12
CA ARG A 213 -6.10 -9.79 -4.54
C ARG A 213 -5.94 -10.80 -3.42
N MET A 214 -4.76 -11.41 -3.34
CA MET A 214 -4.42 -12.47 -2.39
C MET A 214 -2.97 -12.34 -1.94
N ASN A 215 -2.64 -12.89 -0.76
CA ASN A 215 -1.29 -12.93 -0.21
C ASN A 215 -0.70 -11.51 -0.15
N ASP A 216 -1.31 -10.63 0.64
CA ASP A 216 -0.87 -9.24 0.86
C ASP A 216 -0.78 -8.42 -0.44
N GLY A 217 -1.68 -8.70 -1.39
CA GLY A 217 -1.69 -8.11 -2.73
C GLY A 217 -0.58 -8.59 -3.67
N ALA A 218 0.28 -9.52 -3.26
CA ALA A 218 1.34 -10.08 -4.11
C ALA A 218 0.83 -10.95 -5.26
N ARG A 219 -0.45 -11.35 -5.24
CA ARG A 219 -1.15 -12.05 -6.32
C ARG A 219 -2.46 -11.37 -6.66
N SER A 220 -2.84 -11.47 -7.94
CA SER A 220 -4.12 -11.02 -8.48
C SER A 220 -4.70 -12.13 -9.36
N ASP A 221 -5.93 -12.55 -9.09
CA ASP A 221 -6.74 -13.35 -10.00
C ASP A 221 -7.74 -12.45 -10.72
N ASN A 222 -7.43 -12.15 -11.98
CA ASN A 222 -8.26 -11.35 -12.87
C ASN A 222 -9.28 -12.19 -13.66
N SER A 223 -9.40 -13.49 -13.33
CA SER A 223 -10.45 -14.37 -13.86
C SER A 223 -11.66 -14.49 -12.92
N TRP A 224 -11.52 -14.02 -11.67
CA TRP A 224 -12.64 -13.77 -10.77
C TRP A 224 -13.65 -12.82 -11.43
N ASN A 225 -14.94 -13.06 -11.22
CA ASN A 225 -15.99 -12.43 -12.01
C ASN A 225 -17.27 -12.24 -11.18
N ALA A 226 -17.46 -11.02 -10.68
CA ALA A 226 -18.64 -10.65 -9.91
C ALA A 226 -19.74 -9.97 -10.74
N PHE A 227 -20.97 -10.04 -10.27
CA PHE A 227 -22.10 -9.28 -10.82
C PHE A 227 -22.17 -7.91 -10.16
N TRP A 228 -21.84 -6.85 -10.88
CA TRP A 228 -21.92 -5.46 -10.41
C TRP A 228 -22.06 -4.52 -11.60
N ASP A 229 -22.63 -3.34 -11.39
CA ASP A 229 -22.83 -2.34 -12.45
C ASP A 229 -21.94 -1.11 -12.27
N ALA A 230 -21.59 -0.49 -13.40
CA ALA A 230 -20.93 0.80 -13.50
C ALA A 230 -21.76 1.73 -14.39
N ALA A 231 -21.95 2.97 -13.95
CA ALA A 231 -22.44 4.06 -14.78
C ALA A 231 -21.40 5.19 -14.77
N VAL A 232 -21.17 5.82 -15.92
CA VAL A 232 -20.07 6.78 -16.12
C VAL A 232 -20.55 7.93 -17.00
N SER A 233 -20.23 9.16 -16.59
CA SER A 233 -20.48 10.36 -17.37
C SER A 233 -19.26 11.29 -17.38
N ARG A 234 -19.27 12.30 -18.26
CA ARG A 234 -18.24 13.34 -18.33
C ARG A 234 -18.87 14.68 -18.67
N ASP A 235 -18.25 15.76 -18.20
CA ASP A 235 -18.60 17.13 -18.58
C ASP A 235 -17.33 18.01 -18.69
N GLU A 236 -17.52 19.32 -18.83
CA GLU A 236 -16.44 20.32 -18.95
C GLU A 236 -15.59 20.50 -17.67
N ARG A 237 -15.88 19.78 -16.58
CA ARG A 237 -15.14 19.85 -15.31
C ARG A 237 -14.37 18.57 -15.01
N GLY A 238 -14.63 17.47 -15.72
CA GLY A 238 -14.01 16.17 -15.44
C GLY A 238 -14.87 14.97 -15.84
N TRP A 239 -14.66 13.86 -15.13
CA TRP A 239 -15.43 12.63 -15.29
C TRP A 239 -15.93 12.07 -13.96
N TYR A 240 -17.01 11.31 -14.07
CA TYR A 240 -17.80 10.85 -12.94
C TYR A 240 -18.11 9.37 -13.13
N ALA A 241 -18.09 8.61 -12.04
CA ALA A 241 -18.42 7.20 -12.05
C ALA A 241 -19.22 6.80 -10.81
N GLU A 242 -20.19 5.92 -11.03
CA GLU A 242 -20.95 5.25 -9.99
C GLU A 242 -20.79 3.75 -10.13
N LEU A 243 -20.48 3.08 -9.03
CA LEU A 243 -20.43 1.63 -8.90
C LEU A 243 -21.59 1.20 -8.01
N ARG A 244 -22.33 0.19 -8.46
CA ARG A 244 -23.40 -0.47 -7.69
C ARG A 244 -23.06 -1.95 -7.55
N ILE A 245 -22.65 -2.33 -6.34
CA ILE A 245 -22.15 -3.67 -6.02
C ILE A 245 -23.16 -4.35 -5.08
N PRO A 246 -23.86 -5.42 -5.51
CA PRO A 246 -24.82 -6.11 -4.66
C PRO A 246 -24.12 -6.78 -3.48
N PHE A 247 -24.75 -6.74 -2.30
CA PHE A 247 -24.27 -7.50 -1.14
C PHE A 247 -24.19 -9.01 -1.42
N SER A 248 -25.05 -9.56 -2.30
CA SER A 248 -24.98 -10.96 -2.73
C SER A 248 -23.72 -11.33 -3.53
N SER A 249 -22.96 -10.34 -4.00
CA SER A 249 -21.70 -10.53 -4.74
C SER A 249 -20.47 -10.34 -3.85
N LEU A 250 -20.67 -9.94 -2.58
CA LEU A 250 -19.63 -9.81 -1.56
C LEU A 250 -19.78 -10.97 -0.56
N LEU A 251 -18.72 -11.74 -0.34
CA LEU A 251 -18.68 -12.73 0.74
C LEU A 251 -18.20 -12.04 2.01
N PHE A 252 -19.13 -11.64 2.90
CA PHE A 252 -18.79 -10.91 4.13
C PHE A 252 -19.18 -11.65 5.41
N GLN A 253 -18.50 -11.32 6.51
CA GLN A 253 -18.81 -11.83 7.85
C GLN A 253 -19.58 -10.79 8.66
N SER A 254 -20.72 -11.20 9.23
CA SER A 254 -21.45 -10.38 10.23
C SER A 254 -21.12 -10.87 11.64
N ARG A 255 -20.60 -9.97 12.49
CA ARG A 255 -20.33 -10.19 13.92
C ARG A 255 -21.23 -9.22 14.72
N ASP A 256 -22.07 -9.74 15.62
CA ASP A 256 -23.02 -8.96 16.44
C ASP A 256 -23.91 -7.96 15.65
N GLY A 257 -24.31 -8.33 14.44
CA GLY A 257 -25.13 -7.48 13.56
C GLY A 257 -24.36 -6.32 12.90
N ARG A 258 -23.03 -6.36 12.92
CA ARG A 258 -22.13 -5.44 12.23
C ARG A 258 -21.26 -6.21 11.24
N VAL A 259 -20.88 -5.53 10.17
CA VAL A 259 -19.87 -5.98 9.22
C VAL A 259 -18.72 -4.99 9.29
N VAL A 260 -17.50 -5.49 9.38
CA VAL A 260 -16.26 -4.71 9.26
C VAL A 260 -15.58 -5.20 7.97
N MET A 261 -14.95 -4.27 7.25
CA MET A 261 -14.19 -4.53 6.03
C MET A 261 -12.96 -3.63 6.04
N GLY A 262 -11.87 -4.10 5.44
CA GLY A 262 -10.66 -3.31 5.15
C GLY A 262 -10.70 -2.62 3.78
#